data_AF-A0A644WXM8-F1
#
_entry.id   AF-A0A644WXM8-F1
#
_cell.length_a   1.000
_cell.length_b   1.000
_cell.length_c   1.000
_cell.angle_alpha   90.00
_cell.angle_beta   90.00
_cell.angle_gamma   90.00
#
_symmetry.space_group_name_H-M   'P 1'
#
loop_
_entity.id
_entity.type
_entity.pdbx_description
1 polymer ?
#
loop_
_entity_poly.entity_id
_entity_poly.type
_entity_poly.pdbx_seq_one_letter_code
_entity_poly.pdbx_strand_id
1 'polypeptide(L)' 'MSSFIPREKLDKKAKRKLDQSRRRSWEETNPVTKTIENKKIYNRKKPSNRYDDDGTRVFSYC' A
#
# COMPACT_ATOMS: atom_id res chain seq x y z
N MET A 1 23.45 -20.46 16.07
CA MET A 1 22.82 -19.30 15.40
C MET A 1 23.21 -19.34 13.93
N SER A 2 22.27 -19.19 13.00
CA SER A 2 22.63 -19.08 11.58
C SER A 2 23.38 -17.78 11.35
N SER A 3 24.51 -17.84 10.66
CA SER A 3 25.28 -16.64 10.30
C SER A 3 24.42 -15.67 9.49
N PHE A 4 24.59 -14.37 9.76
CA PHE A 4 23.94 -13.33 8.99
C PHE A 4 24.53 -13.32 7.57
N ILE A 5 23.66 -13.53 6.57
CA ILE A 5 24.03 -13.47 5.16
C ILE A 5 23.42 -12.21 4.55
N PRO A 6 24.23 -11.31 3.97
CA PRO A 6 23.72 -10.14 3.26
C PRO A 6 22.78 -10.52 2.12
N ARG A 7 21.73 -9.72 1.90
CA ARG A 7 20.68 -10.01 0.89
C ARG A 7 21.28 -10.28 -0.49
N GLU A 8 22.35 -9.62 -0.88
CA GLU A 8 22.99 -9.78 -2.20
C GLU A 8 23.51 -11.19 -2.45
N LYS A 9 24.01 -11.85 -1.39
CA LYS A 9 24.63 -13.19 -1.44
C LYS A 9 23.63 -14.32 -1.29
N LEU A 10 22.35 -14.01 -1.10
CA LEU A 10 21.29 -15.02 -1.03
C LEU A 10 20.92 -15.54 -2.42
N ASP A 11 20.56 -16.83 -2.46
CA ASP A 11 19.94 -17.44 -3.63
C ASP A 11 18.64 -16.72 -4.02
N LYS A 12 18.29 -16.82 -5.31
CA LYS A 12 17.06 -16.22 -5.86
C LYS A 12 15.81 -16.63 -5.07
N LYS A 13 15.72 -17.89 -4.64
CA LYS A 13 14.58 -18.41 -3.85
C LYS A 13 14.54 -17.81 -2.44
N ALA A 14 15.68 -17.69 -1.78
CA ALA A 14 15.77 -17.13 -0.43
C ALA A 14 15.43 -15.63 -0.43
N LYS A 15 15.92 -14.87 -1.41
CA LYS A 15 15.52 -13.47 -1.65
C LYS A 15 14.01 -13.32 -1.79
N ARG A 16 13.37 -14.19 -2.58
CA ARG A 16 11.92 -14.17 -2.78
C ARG A 16 11.14 -14.44 -1.48
N LYS A 17 11.58 -15.39 -0.66
CA LYS A 17 10.96 -15.70 0.64
C LYS A 17 11.11 -14.53 1.63
N LEU A 18 12.30 -13.93 1.69
CA LEU A 18 12.57 -12.73 2.49
C LEU A 18 11.66 -11.58 2.04
N ASP A 19 11.64 -11.28 0.74
CA ASP A 19 10.82 -10.21 0.19
C ASP A 19 9.32 -10.48 0.37
N GLN A 20 8.85 -11.74 0.31
CA GLN A 20 7.48 -12.12 0.65
C GLN A 20 7.17 -11.90 2.13
N SER A 21 8.10 -12.22 3.03
CA SER A 21 7.92 -11.98 4.48
C SER A 21 7.92 -10.48 4.83
N ARG A 22 8.66 -9.66 4.08
CA ARG A 22 8.72 -8.20 4.25
C ARG A 22 7.55 -7.47 3.60
N ARG A 23 7.06 -7.98 2.46
CA ARG A 23 5.88 -7.43 1.81
C ARG A 23 4.68 -7.72 2.68
N ARG A 24 4.18 -6.68 3.33
CA ARG A 24 2.82 -6.68 3.85
C ARG A 24 1.88 -6.83 2.64
N SER A 25 0.85 -7.68 2.74
CA SER A 25 -0.26 -7.57 1.78
C SER A 25 -0.82 -6.15 1.86
N TRP A 26 -1.50 -5.69 0.82
CA TRP A 26 -2.25 -4.43 0.85
C TRP A 26 -3.50 -4.57 1.76
N GLU A 27 -3.31 -5.08 2.98
CA GLU A 27 -4.29 -5.61 3.94
C GLU A 27 -5.67 -4.95 3.81
N GLU A 28 -5.71 -3.62 3.85
CA GLU A 28 -6.93 -2.80 3.83
C GLU A 28 -7.10 -1.99 2.53
N THR A 29 -6.00 -1.62 1.86
CA THR A 29 -5.98 -0.78 0.65
C THR A 29 -5.85 -1.62 -0.61
N ASN A 30 -6.72 -2.62 -0.79
CA ASN A 30 -6.79 -3.32 -2.06
C ASN A 30 -7.60 -2.47 -3.06
N PRO A 31 -6.99 -1.84 -4.08
CA PRO A 31 -7.70 -1.00 -5.04
C PRO A 31 -8.72 -1.81 -5.86
N VAL A 32 -8.54 -3.14 -5.95
CA VAL A 32 -9.39 -4.03 -6.74
C VAL A 32 -10.73 -4.27 -6.04
N THR A 33 -10.80 -4.27 -4.71
CA THR A 33 -12.04 -4.49 -3.93
C THR A 33 -12.75 -3.20 -3.53
N LYS A 34 -12.26 -2.02 -3.95
CA LYS A 34 -12.97 -0.74 -3.74
C LYS A 34 -14.35 -0.80 -4.40
N THR A 35 -15.37 -1.05 -3.60
CA THR A 35 -16.76 -1.07 -4.07
C THR A 35 -17.28 0.35 -4.07
N ILE A 36 -17.32 0.96 -5.25
CA ILE A 36 -17.96 2.28 -5.45
C ILE A 36 -19.40 2.02 -5.86
N GLU A 37 -20.36 2.49 -5.06
CA GLU A 37 -21.80 2.29 -5.30
C GLU A 37 -22.23 2.74 -6.71
N ASN A 38 -21.79 3.92 -7.16
CA ASN A 38 -21.99 4.38 -8.54
C ASN A 38 -20.97 5.47 -8.94
N LYS A 39 -20.25 5.25 -10.04
CA LYS A 39 -19.24 6.20 -10.56
C LYS A 39 -19.83 7.39 -11.33
N LYS A 40 -21.05 7.25 -11.86
CA LYS A 40 -21.68 8.24 -12.75
C LYS A 40 -22.64 9.19 -12.02
N ILE A 41 -23.12 8.82 -10.84
CA ILE A 41 -24.03 9.67 -10.06
C ILE A 41 -23.22 10.76 -9.37
N TYR A 42 -23.60 12.01 -9.64
CA TYR A 42 -23.04 13.16 -8.94
C TYR A 42 -23.54 13.21 -7.49
N ASN A 43 -22.62 13.19 -6.52
CA ASN A 43 -22.94 13.29 -5.10
C ASN A 43 -22.46 14.65 -4.57
N ARG A 44 -23.41 15.56 -4.29
CA ARG A 44 -23.14 16.94 -3.80
C ARG A 44 -22.47 17.00 -2.43
N LYS A 45 -22.51 15.90 -1.66
CA LYS A 45 -21.84 15.79 -0.35
C LYS A 45 -20.37 15.42 -0.48
N LYS A 46 -19.89 15.01 -1.67
CA LYS A 46 -18.47 14.77 -1.90
C LYS A 46 -17.77 16.12 -2.06
N PRO A 47 -16.72 16.41 -1.27
CA PRO A 47 -15.94 17.63 -1.46
C PRO A 47 -15.36 17.65 -2.88
N SER A 48 -15.37 18.82 -3.53
CA SER A 48 -14.80 19.00 -4.87
C SER A 48 -13.27 18.94 -4.90
N ASN A 49 -12.64 19.00 -3.73
CA ASN A 49 -11.20 18.94 -3.62
C ASN A 49 -10.76 17.49 -3.80
N ARG A 50 -10.17 17.20 -4.97
CA ARG A 50 -9.60 15.89 -5.34
C ARG A 50 -8.31 15.60 -4.57
N TYR A 51 -8.37 15.62 -3.25
CA TYR A 51 -7.25 15.32 -2.37
C TYR A 51 -7.63 14.26 -1.35
N ASP A 52 -8.18 13.15 -1.81
CA ASP A 52 -8.39 11.98 -0.96
C ASP A 52 -8.38 10.71 -1.84
N ASP A 53 -7.19 10.25 -2.28
CA ASP A 53 -6.93 8.80 -2.41
C ASP A 53 -5.44 8.37 -2.48
N ASP A 54 -4.50 9.19 -2.02
CA ASP A 54 -3.08 8.78 -2.00
C ASP A 54 -2.35 9.32 -0.77
N GLY A 55 -2.78 8.84 0.41
CA GLY A 55 -1.92 8.47 1.56
C GLY A 55 -0.86 9.46 2.08
N THR A 56 -0.84 10.71 1.64
CA THR A 56 0.17 11.70 1.98
C THR A 56 -0.41 12.61 3.05
N ARG A 57 -0.23 12.17 4.30
CA ARG A 57 -0.46 12.96 5.51
C ARG A 57 0.19 14.34 5.36
N VAL A 58 -0.62 15.40 5.36
CA VAL A 58 -0.17 16.72 5.75
C VAL A 58 0.15 16.64 7.24
N PHE A 59 1.43 16.57 7.59
CA PHE A 59 1.88 16.87 8.95
C PHE A 59 1.73 18.38 9.12
N SER A 60 0.62 18.80 9.72
CA SER A 60 0.42 20.17 10.19
C SER A 60 1.40 20.44 11.33
N TYR A 61 2.42 21.26 11.05
CA TYR A 61 3.09 22.06 12.06
C TYR A 61 2.69 23.51 11.82
N CYS A 62 1.85 24.01 12.72
CA CYS A 62 1.71 25.37 13.27
C CYS A 62 0.23 25.63 13.59
#